data_AF-A0A7Y9VWL8-F1
#
_entry.id   AF-A0A7Y9VWL8-F1
#
_cell.length_a   1.000
_cell.length_b   1.000
_cell.length_c   1.000
_cell.angle_alpha   90.00
_cell.angle_beta   90.00
_cell.angle_gamma   90.00
#
_symmetry.space_group_name_H-M   'P 1'
#
loop_
_entity.id
_entity.type
_entity.pdbx_description
1 polymer ?
#
loop_
_entity_poly.entity_id
_entity_poly.type
_entity_poly.pdbx_seq_one_letter_code
_entity_poly.pdbx_strand_id
1 'polypeptide(L)'
;MPSSGKIVIGQIHAYESQKPMLKLEYQYKDKTETGNLVIKLRTHSDQDESRVITLATGIKLNREFNYLIHLSPGGALGVSAAGYQWDSQISATWRNKPLYFKAGVYVQDNTGYTSEGGQVTFSKLDIDHDK
;
A
#
# COMPACT_ATOMS: atom_id res chain seq x y z
N MET A 1 9.35 -11.46 -8.07
CA MET A 1 8.32 -10.48 -8.48
C MET A 1 7.50 -11.12 -9.58
N PRO A 2 6.17 -10.90 -9.63
CA PRO A 2 5.35 -11.35 -10.76
C PRO A 2 5.73 -10.59 -12.04
N SER A 3 5.34 -11.14 -13.20
CA SER A 3 5.55 -10.52 -14.51
C SER A 3 4.98 -9.09 -14.61
N SER A 4 3.85 -8.81 -13.96
CA SER A 4 3.31 -7.44 -13.89
C SER A 4 4.22 -6.42 -13.16
N GLY A 5 5.21 -6.89 -12.42
CA GLY A 5 6.12 -6.09 -11.59
C GLY A 5 5.46 -5.49 -10.34
N LYS A 6 4.20 -5.82 -10.04
CA LYS A 6 3.41 -5.11 -9.01
C LYS A 6 2.95 -6.04 -7.89
N ILE A 7 3.25 -5.63 -6.66
CA ILE A 7 2.70 -6.24 -5.44
C ILE A 7 2.20 -5.16 -4.49
N VAL A 8 1.15 -5.46 -3.74
CA VAL A 8 0.68 -4.65 -2.61
C VAL A 8 1.28 -5.22 -1.33
N ILE A 9 1.90 -4.36 -0.52
CA ILE A 9 2.61 -4.75 0.73
C ILE A 9 1.90 -4.31 2.02
N GLY A 10 1.00 -3.33 1.91
CA GLY A 10 0.21 -2.79 3.03
C GLY A 10 -1.07 -2.13 2.54
N GLN A 11 -2.14 -2.18 3.33
CA GLN A 11 -3.46 -1.63 2.97
C GLN A 11 -4.22 -1.11 4.20
N ILE A 12 -5.11 -0.15 3.95
CA ILE A 12 -6.31 0.09 4.76
C ILE A 12 -7.51 -0.31 3.90
N HIS A 13 -8.32 -1.23 4.40
CA HIS A 13 -9.46 -1.77 3.68
C HIS A 13 -10.76 -1.52 4.43
N ALA A 14 -11.86 -1.33 3.70
CA ALA A 14 -13.18 -1.27 4.29
C ALA A 14 -13.79 -2.66 4.41
N TYR A 15 -14.38 -2.97 5.55
CA TYR A 15 -15.11 -4.21 5.79
C TYR A 15 -16.30 -4.34 4.83
N GLU A 16 -16.55 -5.56 4.32
CA GLU A 16 -17.61 -5.87 3.35
C GLU A 16 -17.63 -5.00 2.08
N SER A 17 -16.48 -4.43 1.71
CA SER A 17 -16.29 -3.65 0.50
C SER A 17 -15.31 -4.38 -0.42
N GLN A 18 -15.36 -4.13 -1.73
CA GLN A 18 -14.27 -4.49 -2.67
C GLN A 18 -13.36 -3.29 -2.97
N LYS A 19 -13.66 -2.12 -2.37
CA LYS A 19 -12.96 -0.86 -2.57
C LYS A 19 -12.06 -0.58 -1.36
N PRO A 20 -10.74 -0.85 -1.42
CA PRO A 20 -9.81 -0.45 -0.37
C PRO A 20 -9.74 1.08 -0.28
N MET A 21 -9.53 1.60 0.94
CA MET A 21 -9.23 3.01 1.15
C MET A 21 -7.83 3.32 0.61
N LEU A 22 -6.84 2.50 1.01
CA LEU A 22 -5.44 2.70 0.65
C LEU A 22 -4.77 1.38 0.31
N LYS A 23 -3.92 1.39 -0.72
CA LYS A 23 -2.92 0.36 -0.99
C LYS A 23 -1.53 1.00 -1.11
N LEU A 24 -0.54 0.41 -0.44
CA LEU A 24 0.88 0.67 -0.67
C LEU A 24 1.42 -0.44 -1.57
N GLU A 25 1.84 -0.07 -2.78
CA GLU A 25 2.37 -0.97 -3.80
C GLU A 25 3.89 -0.80 -3.93
N TYR A 26 4.60 -1.90 -4.12
CA TYR A 26 5.94 -1.92 -4.70
C TYR A 26 5.83 -2.29 -6.18
N GLN A 27 6.29 -1.39 -7.06
CA GLN A 27 6.20 -1.52 -8.51
C GLN A 27 7.60 -1.60 -9.12
N TYR A 28 8.08 -2.83 -9.33
CA TYR A 28 9.37 -3.14 -9.93
C TYR A 28 9.41 -2.86 -11.43
N LYS A 29 10.58 -2.45 -11.92
CA LYS A 29 10.87 -2.22 -13.33
C LYS A 29 12.16 -2.94 -13.70
N ASP A 30 12.07 -3.93 -14.58
CA ASP A 30 13.25 -4.71 -15.01
C ASP A 30 14.32 -3.82 -15.65
N LYS A 31 13.90 -2.87 -16.49
CA LYS A 31 14.81 -1.95 -17.21
C LYS A 31 15.77 -1.19 -16.28
N THR A 32 15.32 -0.84 -15.07
CA THR A 32 16.11 -0.05 -14.13
C THR A 32 16.52 -0.85 -12.90
N GLU A 33 16.20 -2.15 -12.85
CA GLU A 33 16.42 -3.06 -11.73
C GLU A 33 16.02 -2.49 -10.36
N THR A 34 14.97 -1.68 -10.36
CA THR A 34 14.50 -0.91 -9.22
C THR A 34 12.98 -0.80 -9.23
N GLY A 35 12.40 -0.58 -8.07
CA GLY A 35 10.98 -0.36 -7.87
C GLY A 35 10.64 1.02 -7.33
N ASN A 36 9.38 1.39 -7.54
CA ASN A 36 8.75 2.53 -6.93
C ASN A 36 7.83 2.08 -5.79
N LEU A 37 7.77 2.86 -4.71
CA LEU A 37 6.72 2.75 -3.71
C LEU A 37 5.58 3.69 -4.10
N VAL A 38 4.39 3.13 -4.27
CA VAL A 38 3.24 3.84 -4.85
C VAL A 38 2.04 3.68 -3.92
N ILE A 39 1.45 4.81 -3.54
CA ILE A 39 0.20 4.86 -2.80
C ILE A 39 -0.94 4.94 -3.81
N LYS A 40 -1.91 4.02 -3.69
CA LYS A 40 -3.23 4.13 -4.33
C LYS A 40 -4.25 4.48 -3.25
N LEU A 41 -4.86 5.66 -3.36
CA LEU A 41 -5.74 6.21 -2.34
C LEU A 41 -7.11 6.59 -2.90
N ARG A 42 -8.16 6.21 -2.18
CA ARG A 42 -9.49 6.83 -2.28
C ARG A 42 -9.66 7.86 -1.17
N THR A 43 -9.71 9.13 -1.53
CA THR A 43 -9.92 10.25 -0.60
C THR A 43 -11.34 10.26 -0.04
N HIS A 44 -12.34 9.79 -0.79
CA HIS A 44 -13.71 9.56 -0.32
C HIS A 44 -14.10 8.08 -0.46
N SER A 45 -15.00 7.61 0.39
CA SER A 45 -15.43 6.19 0.39
C SER A 45 -16.24 5.76 -0.83
N ASP A 46 -16.80 6.70 -1.58
CA ASP A 46 -17.62 6.49 -2.77
C ASP A 46 -16.83 6.58 -4.09
N GLN A 47 -15.54 6.98 -4.04
CA GLN A 47 -14.71 7.05 -5.24
C GLN A 47 -14.54 5.68 -5.90
N ASP A 48 -14.81 5.62 -7.19
CA ASP A 48 -14.60 4.40 -7.99
C ASP A 48 -13.11 4.12 -8.16
N GLU A 49 -12.35 5.12 -8.59
CA GLU A 49 -10.93 4.99 -8.87
C GLU A 49 -10.05 5.56 -7.76
N SER A 50 -8.88 4.95 -7.58
CA SER A 50 -7.86 5.44 -6.65
C SER A 50 -6.97 6.48 -7.32
N ARG A 51 -6.67 7.56 -6.61
CA ARG A 51 -5.55 8.45 -6.94
C ARG A 51 -4.23 7.70 -6.79
N VAL A 52 -3.28 7.94 -7.68
CA VAL A 52 -1.96 7.30 -7.67
C VAL A 52 -0.91 8.33 -7.27
N ILE A 53 -0.16 8.07 -6.20
CA ILE A 53 0.92 8.91 -5.70
C ILE A 53 2.20 8.07 -5.66
N THR A 54 3.27 8.54 -6.32
CA THR A 54 4.59 7.91 -6.17
C THR A 54 5.25 8.49 -4.92
N LEU A 55 5.46 7.65 -3.90
CA LEU A 55 6.09 8.03 -2.63
C LEU A 55 7.61 8.02 -2.74
N ALA A 56 8.17 6.99 -3.37
CA ALA A 56 9.61 6.81 -3.53
C ALA A 56 9.93 6.10 -4.85
N THR A 57 11.15 6.31 -5.35
CA THR A 57 11.67 5.68 -6.58
C THR A 57 13.05 5.08 -6.32
N GLY A 58 13.50 4.17 -7.19
CA GLY A 58 14.87 3.64 -7.13
C GLY A 58 15.12 2.63 -6.01
N ILE A 59 14.07 2.07 -5.40
CA ILE A 59 14.18 1.09 -4.32
C ILE A 59 14.55 -0.27 -4.91
N LYS A 60 15.69 -0.84 -4.51
CA LYS A 60 16.13 -2.16 -5.02
C LYS A 60 15.37 -3.30 -4.35
N LEU A 61 15.25 -4.43 -5.05
CA LEU A 61 14.87 -5.70 -4.42
C LEU A 61 15.90 -6.08 -3.34
N ASN A 62 15.47 -6.88 -2.36
CA ASN A 62 16.29 -7.34 -1.23
C ASN A 62 16.92 -6.21 -0.40
N ARG A 63 16.38 -4.99 -0.51
CA ARG A 63 16.73 -3.88 0.37
C ARG A 63 15.69 -3.76 1.47
N GLU A 64 16.12 -3.89 2.71
CA GLU A 64 15.25 -3.62 3.86
C GLU A 64 14.87 -2.14 3.93
N PHE A 65 13.61 -1.89 4.24
CA PHE A 65 13.09 -0.57 4.59
C PHE A 65 11.91 -0.69 5.55
N ASN A 66 11.69 0.36 6.34
CA ASN A 66 10.50 0.48 7.17
C ASN A 66 9.38 1.17 6.38
N TYR A 67 8.12 0.79 6.66
CA TYR A 67 6.97 1.60 6.32
C TYR A 67 6.03 1.76 7.52
N LEU A 68 5.27 2.85 7.53
CA LEU A 68 4.22 3.14 8.49
C LEU A 68 3.02 3.69 7.74
N ILE A 69 1.83 3.15 8.02
CA ILE A 69 0.56 3.70 7.57
C ILE A 69 -0.21 4.09 8.84
N HIS A 70 -0.47 5.38 9.00
CA HIS A 70 -1.14 5.91 10.18
C HIS A 70 -2.38 6.71 9.78
N LEU A 71 -3.51 6.41 10.42
CA LEU A 71 -4.76 7.12 10.23
C LEU A 71 -5.29 7.59 11.58
N SER A 72 -5.31 8.90 11.79
CA SER A 72 -5.87 9.48 13.02
C SER A 72 -7.42 9.42 13.02
N PRO A 73 -8.06 9.50 14.21
CA PRO A 73 -9.52 9.64 14.30
C PRO A 73 -10.08 10.86 13.55
N GLY A 74 -9.27 11.92 13.41
CA GLY A 74 -9.62 13.14 12.68
C GLY A 74 -9.59 13.01 11.16
N GLY A 75 -9.06 11.90 10.62
CA GLY A 75 -8.91 11.70 9.18
C GLY A 75 -7.58 12.20 8.60
N ALA A 76 -6.62 12.60 9.43
CA ALA A 76 -5.26 12.82 8.96
C ALA A 76 -4.61 11.45 8.68
N LEU A 77 -4.26 11.21 7.42
CA LEU A 77 -3.63 10.01 6.91
C LEU A 77 -2.16 10.31 6.58
N GLY A 78 -1.26 9.53 7.14
CA GLY A 78 0.18 9.58 6.85
C GLY A 78 0.70 8.22 6.36
N VAL A 79 1.60 8.26 5.39
CA VAL A 79 2.33 7.10 4.88
C VAL A 79 3.81 7.43 4.80
N SER A 80 4.63 6.74 5.60
CA SER A 80 6.09 6.72 5.43
C SER A 80 6.53 5.40 4.83
N ALA A 81 7.52 5.45 3.95
CA ALA A 81 8.26 4.26 3.57
C ALA A 81 9.64 4.61 3.01
N ALA A 82 10.66 3.81 3.35
CA ALA A 82 12.01 3.96 2.83
C ALA A 82 12.61 5.38 3.01
N GLY A 83 12.27 6.07 4.10
CA GLY A 83 12.74 7.43 4.41
C GLY A 83 11.95 8.56 3.73
N TYR A 84 10.93 8.22 2.94
CA TYR A 84 10.00 9.18 2.32
C TYR A 84 8.69 9.22 3.10
N GLN A 85 7.99 10.35 3.03
CA GLN A 85 6.73 10.59 3.72
C GLN A 85 5.73 11.26 2.78
N TRP A 86 4.46 10.90 2.90
CA TRP A 86 3.34 11.59 2.28
C TRP A 86 2.17 11.65 3.26
N ASP A 87 1.50 12.80 3.32
CA ASP A 87 0.37 13.04 4.22
C ASP A 87 -0.79 13.71 3.47
N SER A 88 -2.02 13.44 3.90
CA SER A 88 -3.22 14.12 3.43
C SER A 88 -4.36 14.02 4.43
N GLN A 89 -5.25 14.99 4.39
CA GLN A 89 -6.57 14.83 4.99
C GLN A 89 -7.45 13.96 4.09
N ILE A 90 -8.15 12.98 4.67
CA ILE A 90 -9.19 12.21 3.98
C ILE A 90 -10.59 12.69 4.33
N SER A 91 -11.55 12.38 3.48
CA SER A 91 -12.94 12.77 3.67
C SER A 91 -13.57 12.09 4.87
N ALA A 92 -14.45 12.82 5.56
CA ALA A 92 -15.25 12.29 6.65
C ALA A 92 -16.21 11.16 6.22
N THR A 93 -16.41 10.94 4.91
CA THR A 93 -17.21 9.82 4.40
C THR A 93 -16.66 8.46 4.81
N TRP A 94 -15.36 8.36 5.11
CA TRP A 94 -14.73 7.16 5.65
C TRP A 94 -15.11 6.84 7.10
N ARG A 95 -15.61 7.81 7.90
CA ARG A 95 -15.98 7.58 9.31
C ARG A 95 -17.11 6.55 9.47
N ASN A 96 -17.94 6.40 8.44
CA ASN A 96 -19.07 5.48 8.44
C ASN A 96 -18.69 4.10 7.89
N LYS A 97 -17.39 3.84 7.65
CA LYS A 97 -16.89 2.56 7.13
C LYS A 97 -16.03 1.90 8.20
N PRO A 98 -16.30 0.64 8.58
CA PRO A 98 -15.37 -0.10 9.41
C PRO A 98 -14.09 -0.33 8.61
N LEU A 99 -12.94 0.09 9.14
CA LEU A 99 -11.64 -0.03 8.49
C LEU A 99 -10.77 -1.06 9.22
N TYR A 100 -9.92 -1.75 8.46
CA TYR A 100 -8.93 -2.67 9.00
C TYR A 100 -7.65 -2.64 8.17
N PHE A 101 -6.52 -2.89 8.82
CA PHE A 101 -5.23 -2.99 8.16
C PHE A 101 -5.04 -4.36 7.52
N LYS A 102 -4.26 -4.41 6.43
CA LYS A 102 -3.71 -5.65 5.86
C LYS A 102 -2.23 -5.45 5.59
N ALA A 103 -1.42 -6.45 5.86
CA ALA A 103 0.00 -6.51 5.50
C ALA A 103 0.33 -7.90 4.94
N GLY A 104 1.22 -7.98 3.96
CA GLY A 104 1.58 -9.24 3.31
C GLY A 104 2.07 -9.02 1.89
N VAL A 105 1.86 -10.02 1.03
CA VAL A 105 2.14 -9.93 -0.40
C VAL A 105 0.87 -10.20 -1.20
N TYR A 106 0.28 -9.15 -1.75
CA TYR A 106 -0.86 -9.29 -2.67
C TYR A 106 -0.44 -8.95 -4.09
N VAL A 107 -0.15 -10.00 -4.85
CA VAL A 107 0.26 -9.96 -6.26
C VAL A 107 -0.86 -9.31 -7.10
N GLN A 108 -0.50 -8.31 -7.92
CA GLN A 108 -1.44 -7.63 -8.84
C GLN A 108 -1.31 -8.23 -10.25
N ASP A 109 -1.28 -9.56 -10.30
CA ASP A 109 -1.20 -10.41 -11.49
C ASP A 109 -2.03 -11.67 -11.21
N ASN A 110 -2.67 -12.21 -12.23
CA ASN A 110 -3.43 -13.46 -12.16
C ASN A 110 -3.09 -14.40 -13.34
N THR A 111 -1.98 -14.14 -14.01
CA THR A 111 -1.46 -14.91 -15.14
C THR A 111 0.05 -15.14 -14.97
N GLY A 112 0.64 -16.04 -15.76
CA GLY A 112 2.09 -16.30 -15.74
C GLY A 112 2.43 -17.75 -15.44
N TYR A 113 3.73 -18.04 -15.41
CA TYR A 113 4.24 -19.38 -15.10
C TYR A 113 4.10 -19.70 -13.61
N THR A 114 4.00 -20.99 -13.25
CA THR A 114 3.91 -21.42 -11.85
C THR A 114 5.18 -21.13 -11.03
N SER A 115 6.29 -20.83 -11.70
CA SER A 115 7.55 -20.38 -11.09
C SER A 115 7.57 -18.87 -10.79
N GLU A 116 6.54 -18.12 -11.17
CA GLU A 116 6.47 -16.66 -10.97
C GLU A 116 5.60 -16.31 -9.76
N GLY A 117 5.98 -15.23 -9.07
CA GLY A 117 5.25 -14.76 -7.90
C GLY A 117 5.85 -13.56 -7.20
N GLY A 118 5.11 -13.06 -6.22
CA GLY A 118 5.58 -12.05 -5.28
C GLY A 118 6.09 -12.72 -4.00
N GLN A 119 7.21 -12.22 -3.47
CA GLN A 119 7.73 -12.61 -2.16
C GLN A 119 8.08 -11.34 -1.37
N VAL A 120 7.69 -11.32 -0.10
CA VAL A 120 8.00 -10.25 0.85
C VAL A 120 8.37 -10.89 2.18
N THR A 121 9.41 -10.39 2.83
CA THR A 121 9.79 -10.79 4.19
C THR A 121 9.56 -9.61 5.12
N PHE A 122 8.83 -9.85 6.21
CA PHE A 122 8.63 -8.88 7.29
C PHE A 122 9.48 -9.28 8.48
N SER A 123 10.50 -8.49 8.81
CA SER A 123 11.31 -8.68 10.02
C SER A 123 10.61 -8.18 11.28
N LYS A 124 9.70 -7.22 11.13
CA LYS A 124 8.78 -6.72 12.16
C LYS A 124 7.43 -6.38 11.52
N LEU A 125 6.35 -6.73 12.21
CA LEU A 125 5.00 -6.31 11.87
C LEU A 125 4.25 -6.01 13.17
N ASP A 126 3.65 -4.83 13.25
CA ASP A 126 2.99 -4.33 14.45
C ASP A 126 1.76 -3.52 14.07
N ILE A 127 0.78 -3.50 14.96
CA ILE A 127 -0.48 -2.77 14.79
C ILE A 127 -0.90 -2.22 16.15
N ASP A 128 -1.29 -0.96 16.16
CA ASP A 128 -1.74 -0.30 17.36
C ASP A 128 -2.94 0.61 17.11
N HIS A 129 -3.78 0.73 18.13
CA HIS A 129 -4.98 1.55 18.16
C HIS A 129 -5.03 2.30 19.48
N ASP A 130 -4.29 3.41 19.53
CA ASP A 130 -4.35 4.33 20.67
C ASP A 130 -5.69 5.07 20.71
N LYS A 131 -6.18 5.28 21.94
CA LYS A 131 -7.45 5.98 22.24
C LYS A 131 -7.25 7.47 22.42
#